data_AF-I6B343-F1
#
_entry.id   AF-I6B343-F1
#
_cell.length_a   1.000
_cell.length_b   1.000
_cell.length_c   1.000
_cell.angle_alpha   90.00
_cell.angle_beta   90.00
_cell.angle_gamma   90.00
#
_symmetry.space_group_name_H-M   'P 1'
#
loop_
_entity.id
_entity.type
_entity.pdbx_description
1 polymer ?
#
loop_
_entity_poly.entity_id
_entity_poly.type
_entity_poly.pdbx_seq_one_letter_code
_entity_poly.pdbx_strand_id
1 'polypeptide(L)'
;MKKLFSGGHLIFAAAASVSCLATDLFVPRSAAQSAPVPGIPSGESVAGEVTGIKNDPDGVATTLALEILEVTDARGGLKIEFDSTVDDLVAKLKASGFPGDGIEAVQATLRQWFEREIRWEDIRPRLAEAYVGVFSAGELEALLAFYRTPAGKKAAARLPDLFLKTVAIRQEYAAGKQEILNREIGLVINKYKAR
;
A
#
# COMPACT_ATOMS: atom_id res chain seq x y z
N MET A 1 57.68 -18.80 17.21
CA MET A 1 57.64 -20.26 17.44
C MET A 1 56.37 -20.61 18.22
N LYS A 2 55.63 -21.66 17.79
CA LYS A 2 54.40 -22.30 18.38
C LYS A 2 53.14 -21.40 18.39
N LYS A 3 52.01 -21.58 17.66
CA LYS A 3 51.16 -22.69 17.14
C LYS A 3 50.47 -23.61 18.17
N LEU A 4 49.17 -23.85 17.89
CA LEU A 4 48.18 -24.84 18.40
C LEU A 4 47.49 -24.50 19.73
N PHE A 5 46.17 -24.66 19.97
CA PHE A 5 45.07 -25.57 19.52
C PHE A 5 43.74 -24.77 19.46
N SER A 6 42.78 -24.91 18.53
CA SER A 6 41.96 -26.06 18.04
C SER A 6 40.89 -26.59 19.02
N GLY A 7 39.62 -26.26 18.73
CA GLY A 7 38.48 -27.20 18.59
C GLY A 7 37.92 -27.93 19.81
N GLY A 8 36.59 -27.86 20.01
CA GLY A 8 35.86 -28.75 20.92
C GLY A 8 34.35 -28.51 20.98
N HIS A 9 33.63 -29.05 19.99
CA HIS A 9 32.21 -29.45 20.10
C HIS A 9 32.11 -30.75 20.94
N LEU A 10 30.87 -31.12 21.32
CA LEU A 10 30.36 -32.37 21.95
C LEU A 10 29.84 -32.09 23.39
N ILE A 11 28.72 -32.62 23.89
CA ILE A 11 27.65 -33.51 23.42
C ILE A 11 26.50 -33.45 24.44
N PHE A 12 25.29 -33.78 23.97
CA PHE A 12 24.07 -34.26 24.66
C PHE A 12 24.11 -34.55 26.17
N ALA A 13 23.03 -34.16 26.84
CA ALA A 13 22.32 -35.04 27.75
C ALA A 13 20.80 -34.75 27.70
N ALA A 14 20.05 -35.74 27.22
CA ALA A 14 18.62 -35.82 27.35
C ALA A 14 18.27 -36.48 28.70
N ALA A 15 17.30 -35.94 29.42
CA ALA A 15 16.49 -36.71 30.37
C ALA A 15 15.09 -36.06 30.45
N ALA A 16 14.09 -36.85 30.11
CA ALA A 16 12.68 -36.49 30.07
C ALA A 16 11.97 -36.83 31.40
N SER A 17 10.76 -36.26 31.53
CA SER A 17 9.69 -36.53 32.51
C SER A 17 9.92 -35.94 33.91
N VAL A 18 8.98 -35.19 34.51
CA VAL A 18 7.54 -35.47 34.65
C VAL A 18 6.70 -34.17 34.67
N SER A 19 5.52 -34.26 34.08
CA SER A 19 4.43 -33.28 34.01
C SER A 19 3.77 -32.99 35.36
N CYS A 20 3.45 -31.72 35.67
CA CYS A 20 2.07 -31.23 35.91
C CYS A 20 2.00 -29.82 36.50
N LEU A 21 0.94 -29.11 36.07
CA LEU A 21 0.22 -28.00 36.72
C LEU A 21 0.76 -26.56 36.55
N ALA A 22 0.14 -25.90 35.56
CA ALA A 22 -0.59 -24.63 35.66
C ALA A 22 0.12 -23.37 36.18
N THR A 23 -0.13 -22.28 35.44
CA THR A 23 0.04 -20.86 35.80
C THR A 23 1.49 -20.35 35.67
N ASP A 24 1.84 -19.83 34.50
CA ASP A 24 1.82 -18.38 34.31
C ASP A 24 2.17 -17.97 32.88
N LEU A 25 1.34 -17.07 32.37
CA LEU A 25 1.45 -16.41 31.08
C LEU A 25 2.63 -15.45 31.11
N PHE A 26 3.74 -15.84 30.47
CA PHE A 26 4.78 -14.89 30.09
C PHE A 26 5.25 -15.17 28.66
N VAL A 27 4.66 -14.45 27.71
CA VAL A 27 5.19 -14.29 26.36
C VAL A 27 5.32 -12.79 26.10
N PRO A 28 6.54 -12.23 26.11
CA PRO A 28 6.75 -10.93 25.49
C PRO A 28 7.04 -11.19 24.01
N ARG A 29 6.08 -10.87 23.14
CA ARG A 29 6.39 -10.62 21.74
C ARG A 29 5.63 -9.40 21.25
N SER A 30 6.37 -8.29 21.28
CA SER A 30 6.14 -7.12 20.44
C SER A 30 5.92 -7.58 19.00
N ALA A 31 4.68 -7.54 18.58
CA ALA A 31 4.23 -7.44 17.21
C ALA A 31 2.79 -6.93 17.29
N ALA A 32 2.64 -5.60 17.31
CA ALA A 32 1.38 -4.98 16.90
C ALA A 32 1.18 -5.31 15.41
N GLN A 33 0.70 -6.51 15.14
CA GLN A 33 0.03 -6.82 13.88
C GLN A 33 -1.27 -6.02 13.93
N SER A 34 -1.31 -4.93 13.17
CA SER A 34 -2.54 -4.22 12.88
C SER A 34 -3.56 -5.25 12.41
N ALA A 35 -4.61 -5.45 13.21
CA ALA A 35 -5.72 -6.31 12.83
C ALA A 35 -6.24 -5.88 11.45
N PRO A 36 -6.55 -6.82 10.55
CA PRO A 36 -7.16 -6.47 9.27
C PRO A 36 -8.51 -5.80 9.56
N VAL A 37 -8.68 -4.59 9.02
CA VAL A 37 -9.94 -3.85 9.09
C VAL A 37 -11.03 -4.71 8.42
N PRO A 38 -12.09 -5.12 9.13
CA PRO A 38 -13.19 -5.82 8.50
C PRO A 38 -13.87 -4.86 7.52
N GLY A 39 -13.87 -5.17 6.22
CA GLY A 39 -14.65 -4.45 5.22
C GLY A 39 -13.89 -3.50 4.30
N ILE A 40 -12.55 -3.44 4.36
CA ILE A 40 -11.82 -3.21 3.11
C ILE A 40 -11.92 -4.57 2.40
N PRO A 41 -12.50 -4.68 1.18
CA PRO A 41 -12.26 -5.89 0.41
C PRO A 41 -10.75 -6.05 0.42
N SER A 42 -10.26 -7.14 1.03
CA SER A 42 -8.88 -7.55 0.82
C SER A 42 -8.69 -7.35 -0.66
N GLY A 43 -7.69 -6.56 -1.05
CA GLY A 43 -7.29 -6.54 -2.43
C GLY A 43 -6.96 -7.99 -2.75
N GLU A 44 -7.95 -8.75 -3.22
CA GLU A 44 -7.82 -9.45 -4.46
C GLU A 44 -7.03 -8.48 -5.29
N SER A 45 -5.73 -8.76 -5.32
CA SER A 45 -4.95 -8.53 -6.49
C SER A 45 -5.93 -8.68 -7.64
N VAL A 46 -6.27 -7.58 -8.28
CA VAL A 46 -6.85 -7.62 -9.61
C VAL A 46 -5.73 -8.08 -10.57
N ALA A 47 -4.99 -9.12 -10.19
CA ALA A 47 -4.63 -10.22 -11.05
C ALA A 47 -5.87 -11.13 -11.17
N GLY A 48 -7.02 -10.54 -11.49
CA GLY A 48 -7.84 -11.17 -12.51
C GLY A 48 -6.90 -11.29 -13.70
N GLU A 49 -6.61 -12.52 -14.08
CA GLU A 49 -6.02 -12.84 -15.37
C GLU A 49 -6.61 -11.87 -16.39
N VAL A 50 -5.79 -10.98 -16.95
CA VAL A 50 -6.18 -10.10 -18.05
C VAL A 50 -6.37 -11.02 -19.25
N THR A 51 -7.43 -11.81 -19.21
CA THR A 51 -7.83 -12.71 -20.27
C THR A 51 -8.17 -11.80 -21.43
N GLY A 52 -7.29 -11.85 -22.42
CA GLY A 52 -7.28 -10.91 -23.53
C GLY A 52 -8.66 -10.67 -24.10
N ILE A 53 -9.15 -9.45 -23.93
CA ILE A 53 -10.07 -8.87 -24.89
C ILE A 53 -9.22 -7.98 -25.79
N LYS A 54 -8.72 -8.58 -26.87
CA LYS A 54 -8.33 -7.83 -28.07
C LYS A 54 -9.59 -7.21 -28.69
N ASN A 55 -10.11 -6.14 -28.09
CA ASN A 55 -11.08 -5.25 -28.73
C ASN A 55 -10.42 -3.90 -29.02
N ASP A 56 -9.23 -3.96 -29.63
CA ASP A 56 -8.59 -2.79 -30.18
C ASP A 56 -7.91 -3.12 -31.53
N PRO A 57 -8.68 -3.58 -32.54
CA PRO A 57 -8.12 -4.03 -33.81
C PRO A 57 -7.31 -2.92 -34.51
N ASP A 58 -7.61 -1.65 -34.23
CA ASP A 58 -7.02 -0.49 -34.90
C ASP A 58 -6.17 0.40 -33.97
N GLY A 59 -5.98 0.03 -32.70
CA GLY A 59 -5.23 0.84 -31.72
C GLY A 59 -5.97 2.10 -31.21
N VAL A 60 -7.26 2.23 -31.55
CA VAL A 60 -8.12 3.36 -31.18
C VAL A 60 -8.33 3.43 -29.67
N ALA A 61 -8.67 2.30 -29.03
CA ALA A 61 -8.90 2.27 -27.59
C ALA A 61 -7.63 2.62 -26.82
N THR A 62 -6.48 2.10 -27.26
CA THR A 62 -5.16 2.41 -26.69
C THR A 62 -4.82 3.89 -26.84
N THR A 63 -5.10 4.49 -28.00
CA THR A 63 -4.87 5.93 -28.25
C THR A 63 -5.73 6.78 -27.31
N LEU A 64 -7.02 6.47 -27.18
CA LEU A 64 -7.93 7.18 -26.28
C LEU A 64 -7.51 7.04 -24.81
N ALA A 65 -7.09 5.85 -24.39
CA ALA A 65 -6.58 5.61 -23.04
C ALA A 65 -5.31 6.43 -22.76
N LEU A 66 -4.36 6.49 -23.71
CA LEU A 66 -3.18 7.35 -23.59
C LEU A 66 -3.57 8.83 -23.47
N GLU A 67 -4.52 9.30 -24.28
CA GLU A 67 -5.02 10.68 -24.16
C GLU A 67 -5.68 10.95 -22.80
N ILE A 68 -6.42 9.98 -22.24
CA ILE A 68 -7.01 10.08 -20.90
C ILE A 68 -5.90 10.25 -19.85
N LEU A 69 -4.83 9.45 -19.91
CA LEU A 69 -3.71 9.55 -18.98
C LEU A 69 -3.04 10.93 -19.02
N GLU A 70 -2.95 11.53 -20.20
CA GLU A 70 -2.38 12.88 -20.35
C GLU A 70 -3.33 13.96 -19.81
N VAL A 71 -4.63 13.93 -20.15
CA VAL A 71 -5.58 14.96 -19.67
C VAL A 71 -5.87 14.86 -18.17
N THR A 72 -5.62 13.70 -17.57
CA THR A 72 -5.73 13.48 -16.12
C THR A 72 -4.42 13.70 -15.37
N ASP A 73 -3.33 14.06 -16.07
CA ASP A 73 -1.99 14.26 -15.51
C ASP A 73 -1.48 13.05 -14.71
N ALA A 74 -1.65 11.84 -15.27
CA ALA A 74 -1.19 10.61 -14.63
C ALA A 74 0.32 10.62 -14.33
N ARG A 75 1.12 11.30 -15.18
CA ARG A 75 2.55 11.51 -14.95
C ARG A 75 2.80 12.39 -13.72
N GLY A 76 2.10 13.52 -13.59
CA GLY A 76 2.14 14.36 -12.39
C GLY A 76 1.69 13.59 -11.15
N GLY A 77 0.64 12.78 -11.27
CA GLY A 77 0.16 11.88 -10.21
C GLY A 77 1.24 10.94 -9.69
N LEU A 78 1.96 10.26 -10.58
CA LEU A 78 3.07 9.37 -10.21
C LEU A 78 4.18 10.12 -9.45
N LYS A 79 4.49 11.36 -9.88
CA LYS A 79 5.48 12.21 -9.21
C LYS A 79 5.01 12.65 -7.82
N ILE A 80 3.74 13.00 -7.67
CA ILE A 80 3.14 13.39 -6.38
C ILE A 80 3.16 12.22 -5.40
N GLU A 81 2.81 11.01 -5.85
CA GLU A 81 2.86 9.80 -5.02
C GLU A 81 4.28 9.49 -4.54
N PHE A 82 5.27 9.59 -5.44
CA PHE A 82 6.67 9.47 -5.08
C PHE A 82 7.10 10.53 -4.06
N ASP A 83 6.73 11.80 -4.28
CA ASP A 83 7.05 12.88 -3.37
C ASP A 83 6.46 12.66 -1.97
N SER A 84 5.22 12.20 -1.88
CA SER A 84 4.59 11.84 -0.60
C SER A 84 5.37 10.74 0.12
N THR A 85 5.87 9.73 -0.61
CA THR A 85 6.68 8.65 -0.03
C THR A 85 8.02 9.18 0.50
N VAL A 86 8.64 10.11 -0.24
CA VAL A 86 9.88 10.79 0.19
C VAL A 86 9.62 11.62 1.45
N ASP A 87 8.51 12.37 1.49
CA ASP A 87 8.15 13.21 2.63
C ASP A 87 7.89 12.38 3.90
N ASP A 88 7.22 11.24 3.77
CA ASP A 88 7.01 10.28 4.86
C ASP A 88 8.33 9.70 5.39
N LEU A 89 9.25 9.34 4.49
CA LEU A 89 10.58 8.87 4.88
C LEU A 89 11.35 9.95 5.62
N VAL A 90 11.29 11.19 5.13
CA VAL A 90 11.94 12.35 5.74
C VAL A 90 11.39 12.62 7.14
N ALA A 91 10.07 12.55 7.32
CA ALA A 91 9.45 12.68 8.63
C ALA A 91 9.96 11.61 9.61
N LYS A 92 10.10 10.35 9.15
CA LYS A 92 10.66 9.26 9.96
C LYS A 92 12.14 9.49 10.31
N LEU A 93 12.97 9.94 9.36
CA LEU A 93 14.38 10.26 9.61
C LEU A 93 14.53 11.39 10.63
N LYS A 94 13.73 12.46 10.51
CA LYS A 94 13.68 13.56 11.49
C LYS A 94 13.32 13.04 12.88
N ALA A 95 12.29 12.19 12.99
CA ALA A 95 11.85 11.62 14.26
C ALA A 95 12.92 10.73 14.92
N SER A 96 13.79 10.10 14.12
CA SER A 96 14.91 9.28 14.63
C SER A 96 16.12 10.09 15.12
N GLY A 97 16.12 11.41 14.91
CA GLY A 97 17.27 12.26 15.21
C GLY A 97 18.38 12.21 14.15
N PHE A 98 18.05 11.82 12.91
CA PHE A 98 19.02 11.82 11.80
C PHE A 98 19.48 13.26 11.49
N PRO A 99 20.77 13.48 11.17
CA PRO A 99 21.29 14.82 10.85
C PRO A 99 20.55 15.49 9.69
N GLY A 100 20.35 16.81 9.78
CA GLY A 100 19.60 17.60 8.80
C GLY A 100 20.21 17.60 7.40
N ASP A 101 21.53 17.76 7.32
CA ASP A 101 22.31 17.65 6.08
C ASP A 101 22.19 16.25 5.45
N GLY A 102 22.16 15.21 6.28
CA GLY A 102 21.89 13.85 5.84
C GLY A 102 20.48 13.68 5.26
N ILE A 103 19.46 14.28 5.87
CA ILE A 103 18.06 14.26 5.36
C ILE A 103 17.99 14.92 3.98
N GLU A 104 18.61 16.09 3.82
CA GLU A 104 18.66 16.80 2.54
C GLU A 104 19.35 15.96 1.46
N ALA A 105 20.48 15.32 1.80
CA ALA A 105 21.19 14.42 0.89
C ALA A 105 20.34 13.21 0.47
N VAL A 106 19.57 12.61 1.39
CA VAL A 106 18.65 11.51 1.10
C VAL A 106 17.53 11.97 0.16
N GLN A 107 16.89 13.12 0.44
CA GLN A 107 15.86 13.69 -0.43
C GLN A 107 16.38 13.92 -1.84
N ALA A 108 17.55 14.56 -1.98
CA ALA A 108 18.15 14.83 -3.27
C ALA A 108 18.47 13.54 -4.02
N THR A 109 19.04 12.54 -3.35
CA THR A 109 19.38 11.24 -3.94
C THR A 109 18.14 10.53 -4.48
N LEU A 110 17.04 10.51 -3.71
CA LEU A 110 15.79 9.88 -4.11
C LEU A 110 15.16 10.59 -5.31
N ARG A 111 15.11 11.93 -5.30
CA ARG A 111 14.57 12.72 -6.43
C ARG A 111 15.38 12.51 -7.70
N GLN A 112 16.71 12.53 -7.62
CA GLN A 112 17.60 12.25 -8.75
C GLN A 112 17.43 10.82 -9.28
N TRP A 113 17.27 9.84 -8.37
CA TRP A 113 16.99 8.47 -8.74
C TRP A 113 15.66 8.36 -9.49
N PHE A 114 14.60 9.02 -9.02
CA PHE A 114 13.31 9.02 -9.71
C PHE A 114 13.43 9.59 -11.12
N GLU A 115 14.07 10.75 -11.26
CA GLU A 115 14.31 11.38 -12.57
C GLU A 115 15.16 10.51 -13.50
N ARG A 116 16.07 9.70 -12.95
CA ARG A 116 16.96 8.83 -13.75
C ARG A 116 16.33 7.49 -14.10
N GLU A 117 15.58 6.87 -13.21
CA GLU A 117 15.12 5.48 -13.37
C GLU A 117 13.65 5.40 -13.78
N ILE A 118 12.82 6.36 -13.38
CA ILE A 118 11.40 6.33 -13.70
C ILE A 118 11.18 7.03 -15.04
N ARG A 119 10.89 6.23 -16.06
CA ARG A 119 10.59 6.66 -17.42
C ARG A 119 9.09 6.57 -17.67
N TRP A 120 8.48 7.69 -18.06
CA TRP A 120 7.04 7.74 -18.34
C TRP A 120 6.67 6.83 -19.52
N GLU A 121 7.57 6.76 -20.49
CA GLU A 121 7.45 6.02 -21.74
C GLU A 121 7.37 4.51 -21.50
N ASP A 122 7.96 4.01 -20.42
CA ASP A 122 7.96 2.60 -20.05
C ASP A 122 6.67 2.18 -19.32
N ILE A 123 6.07 3.10 -18.55
CA ILE A 123 4.89 2.80 -17.72
C ILE A 123 3.57 3.16 -18.40
N ARG A 124 3.53 4.24 -19.18
CA ARG A 124 2.29 4.72 -19.82
C ARG A 124 1.57 3.67 -20.67
N PRO A 125 2.25 2.76 -21.42
CA PRO A 125 1.54 1.76 -22.23
C PRO A 125 0.80 0.75 -21.33
N ARG A 126 1.44 0.35 -20.22
CA ARG A 126 0.85 -0.58 -19.24
C ARG A 126 -0.34 0.04 -18.51
N LEU A 127 -0.28 1.34 -18.24
CA LEU A 127 -1.42 2.08 -17.70
C LEU A 127 -2.56 2.14 -18.73
N ALA A 128 -2.26 2.41 -20.01
CA ALA A 128 -3.28 2.43 -21.06
C ALA A 128 -3.93 1.04 -21.25
N GLU A 129 -3.15 -0.04 -21.20
CA GLU A 129 -3.65 -1.42 -21.21
C GLU A 129 -4.67 -1.68 -20.08
N ALA A 130 -4.44 -1.14 -18.88
CA ALA A 130 -5.39 -1.26 -17.78
C ALA A 130 -6.76 -0.61 -18.09
N TYR A 131 -6.76 0.52 -18.80
CA TYR A 131 -7.99 1.17 -19.26
C TYR A 131 -8.70 0.35 -20.35
N VAL A 132 -7.95 -0.12 -21.35
CA VAL A 132 -8.49 -0.93 -22.45
C VAL A 132 -9.03 -2.28 -21.97
N GLY A 133 -8.48 -2.82 -20.87
CA GLY A 133 -9.00 -4.03 -20.22
C GLY A 133 -10.36 -3.86 -19.54
N VAL A 134 -10.80 -2.62 -19.29
CA VAL A 134 -12.03 -2.32 -18.53
C VAL A 134 -13.08 -1.60 -19.39
N PHE A 135 -12.66 -0.71 -20.28
CA PHE A 135 -13.56 0.14 -21.06
C PHE A 135 -13.45 -0.17 -22.56
N SER A 136 -14.58 -0.13 -23.25
CA SER A 136 -14.62 -0.13 -24.71
C SER A 136 -14.12 1.20 -25.28
N ALA A 137 -13.79 1.21 -26.58
CA ALA A 137 -13.35 2.43 -27.27
C ALA A 137 -14.39 3.57 -27.17
N GLY A 138 -15.68 3.27 -27.32
CA GLY A 138 -16.75 4.29 -27.20
C GLY A 138 -16.90 4.85 -25.79
N GLU A 139 -16.67 4.03 -24.76
CA GLU A 139 -16.68 4.49 -23.36
C GLU A 139 -15.44 5.34 -23.05
N LEU A 140 -14.26 4.97 -23.57
CA LEU A 140 -13.04 5.77 -23.45
C LEU A 140 -13.19 7.11 -24.17
N GLU A 141 -13.83 7.14 -25.34
CA GLU A 141 -14.13 8.39 -26.05
C GLU A 141 -15.05 9.31 -25.22
N ALA A 142 -16.14 8.76 -24.66
CA ALA A 142 -17.04 9.51 -23.80
C ALA A 142 -16.35 10.01 -22.52
N LEU A 143 -15.49 9.18 -21.91
CA LEU A 143 -14.72 9.53 -20.73
C LEU A 143 -13.72 10.65 -21.02
N LEU A 144 -13.01 10.57 -22.14
CA LEU A 144 -12.10 11.61 -22.60
C LEU A 144 -12.84 12.92 -22.88
N ALA A 145 -14.01 12.85 -23.54
CA ALA A 145 -14.85 14.02 -23.79
C ALA A 145 -15.27 14.68 -22.47
N PHE A 146 -15.64 13.90 -21.45
CA PHE A 146 -15.91 14.42 -20.11
C PHE A 146 -14.69 15.12 -19.49
N TYR A 147 -13.51 14.47 -19.47
CA TYR A 147 -12.29 15.04 -18.88
C TYR A 147 -11.81 16.33 -19.57
N ARG A 148 -12.19 16.55 -20.83
CA ARG A 148 -11.92 17.80 -21.54
C ARG A 148 -12.77 18.98 -21.05
N THR A 149 -13.91 18.73 -20.40
CA THR A 149 -14.77 19.80 -19.85
C THR A 149 -14.15 20.47 -18.62
N PRO A 150 -14.55 21.71 -18.25
CA PRO A 150 -14.08 22.35 -17.02
C PRO A 150 -14.38 21.54 -15.75
N ALA A 151 -15.55 20.88 -15.69
CA ALA A 151 -15.92 20.02 -14.59
C ALA A 151 -15.04 18.75 -14.55
N GLY A 152 -14.79 18.13 -15.70
CA GLY A 152 -13.93 16.94 -15.82
C GLY A 152 -12.48 17.22 -15.42
N LYS A 153 -11.89 18.33 -15.85
CA LYS A 153 -10.55 18.74 -15.42
C LYS A 153 -10.47 18.95 -13.90
N LYS A 154 -11.49 19.59 -13.32
CA LYS A 154 -11.59 19.74 -11.86
C LYS A 154 -11.73 18.39 -11.17
N ALA A 155 -12.51 17.47 -11.75
CA ALA A 155 -12.69 16.12 -11.22
C ALA A 155 -11.37 15.35 -11.21
N ALA A 156 -10.62 15.33 -12.32
CA ALA A 156 -9.30 14.70 -12.39
C ALA A 156 -8.35 15.23 -11.31
N ALA A 157 -8.31 16.55 -11.11
CA ALA A 157 -7.42 17.18 -10.15
C ALA A 157 -7.85 17.04 -8.68
N ARG A 158 -9.14 16.83 -8.36
CA ARG A 158 -9.67 16.97 -6.99
C ARG A 158 -10.38 15.75 -6.44
N LEU A 159 -10.83 14.82 -7.27
CA LEU A 159 -11.44 13.59 -6.78
C LEU A 159 -10.47 12.72 -5.97
N PRO A 160 -9.17 12.59 -6.33
CA PRO A 160 -8.22 11.85 -5.49
C PRO A 160 -8.11 12.43 -4.06
N ASP A 161 -7.93 13.75 -3.94
CA ASP A 161 -7.88 14.45 -2.64
C ASP A 161 -9.18 14.23 -1.84
N LEU A 162 -10.33 14.36 -2.52
CA LEU A 162 -11.62 14.15 -1.90
C LEU A 162 -11.78 12.71 -1.41
N PHE A 163 -11.35 11.73 -2.21
CA PHE A 163 -11.36 10.32 -1.84
C PHE A 163 -10.53 10.09 -0.57
N LEU A 164 -9.29 10.57 -0.51
CA LEU A 164 -8.43 10.46 0.66
C LEU A 164 -9.08 11.09 1.91
N LYS A 165 -9.69 12.27 1.76
CA LYS A 165 -10.43 12.92 2.84
C LYS A 165 -11.59 12.06 3.34
N THR A 166 -12.34 11.42 2.44
CA THR A 166 -13.45 10.54 2.84
C THR A 166 -12.97 9.27 3.54
N VAL A 167 -11.82 8.71 3.14
CA VAL A 167 -11.20 7.57 3.82
C VAL A 167 -10.84 7.94 5.25
N ALA A 168 -10.19 9.08 5.46
CA ALA A 168 -9.83 9.56 6.79
C ALA A 168 -11.05 9.72 7.71
N ILE A 169 -12.14 10.33 7.21
CA ILE A 169 -13.39 10.49 7.96
C ILE A 169 -13.97 9.12 8.36
N ARG A 170 -13.97 8.14 7.45
CA ARG A 170 -14.47 6.79 7.75
C ARG A 170 -13.61 6.08 8.81
N GLN A 171 -12.30 6.24 8.73
CA GLN A 171 -11.37 5.67 9.71
C GLN A 171 -11.56 6.29 11.09
N GLU A 172 -11.70 7.61 11.18
CA GLU A 172 -11.98 8.31 12.43
C GLU A 172 -13.31 7.86 13.04
N TYR A 173 -14.36 7.79 12.22
CA TYR A 173 -15.67 7.29 12.66
C TYR A 173 -15.57 5.87 13.21
N ALA A 174 -14.90 4.95 12.50
CA ALA A 174 -14.71 3.57 12.93
C ALA A 174 -13.91 3.47 14.23
N ALA A 175 -12.83 4.23 14.37
CA ALA A 175 -12.02 4.29 15.58
C ALA A 175 -12.86 4.73 16.80
N GLY A 176 -13.74 5.72 16.62
CA GLY A 176 -14.68 6.17 17.65
C GLY A 176 -15.72 5.13 18.08
N LYS A 177 -15.86 4.01 17.36
CA LYS A 177 -16.74 2.88 17.72
C LYS A 177 -15.99 1.71 18.37
N GLN A 178 -14.67 1.74 18.43
CA GLN A 178 -13.86 0.61 18.89
C GLN A 178 -14.16 0.21 20.34
N GLU A 179 -14.38 1.17 21.23
CA GLU A 179 -14.70 0.88 22.65
C GLU A 179 -16.06 0.19 22.82
N ILE A 180 -17.07 0.63 22.07
CA ILE A 180 -18.42 0.03 22.10
C ILE A 180 -18.33 -1.40 21.58
N LEU A 181 -17.65 -1.60 20.45
CA LEU A 181 -17.42 -2.93 19.89
C LEU A 181 -16.69 -3.85 20.87
N ASN A 182 -15.61 -3.38 21.50
CA ASN A 182 -14.87 -4.15 22.51
C ASN A 182 -15.75 -4.57 23.69
N ARG A 183 -16.62 -3.67 24.15
CA ARG A 183 -17.59 -3.95 25.21
C ARG A 183 -18.56 -5.06 24.79
N GLU A 184 -19.16 -4.94 23.61
CA GLU A 184 -20.13 -5.92 23.10
C GLU A 184 -19.50 -7.30 22.91
N ILE A 185 -18.29 -7.36 22.32
CA ILE A 185 -17.51 -8.59 22.20
C ILE A 185 -17.24 -9.19 23.58
N GLY A 186 -16.85 -8.36 24.56
CA GLY A 186 -16.61 -8.79 25.94
C GLY A 186 -17.84 -9.43 26.59
N LEU A 187 -19.05 -8.87 26.37
CA LEU A 187 -20.30 -9.44 26.86
C LEU A 187 -20.55 -10.84 26.29
N VAL A 188 -20.33 -11.02 24.99
CA VAL A 188 -20.47 -12.32 24.34
C VAL A 188 -19.45 -13.31 24.90
N ILE A 189 -18.17 -12.94 24.99
CA ILE A 189 -17.12 -13.81 25.53
C ILE A 189 -17.46 -14.28 26.96
N ASN A 190 -17.88 -13.36 27.83
CA ASN A 190 -18.21 -13.68 29.22
C ASN A 190 -19.40 -14.64 29.33
N LYS A 191 -20.41 -14.49 28.47
CA LYS A 191 -21.58 -15.39 28.43
C LYS A 191 -21.18 -16.86 28.16
N TYR A 192 -20.17 -17.10 27.35
CA TYR A 192 -19.73 -18.46 27.01
C TYR A 192 -18.65 -19.01 27.94
N LYS A 193 -17.88 -18.17 28.64
CA LYS A 193 -16.95 -18.61 29.69
C LYS A 193 -17.65 -19.09 30.97
N ALA A 194 -18.88 -18.64 31.20
CA ALA A 194 -19.67 -19.00 32.38
C ALA A 194 -20.46 -20.32 32.22
N ARG A 195 -20.23 -21.06 31.14
CA ARG A 195 -20.80 -22.39 30.88
C ARG A 195 -19.73 -23.44 31.03
#